data_AF-A0A921YM10-F1
#
_entry.id   AF-A0A921YM10-F1
#
_cell.length_a   1.000
_cell.length_b   1.000
_cell.length_c   1.000
_cell.angle_alpha   90.00
_cell.angle_beta   90.00
_cell.angle_gamma   90.00
#
_symmetry.space_group_name_H-M   'P 1'
#
loop_
_entity.id
_entity.type
_entity.pdbx_description
1 polymer ?
#
loop_
_entity_poly.entity_id
_entity_poly.type
_entity_poly.pdbx_seq_one_letter_code
_entity_poly.pdbx_strand_id
1 'polypeptide(L)'
;MLSVNVPKSYQLLSCLITKITDVTRFAVVSNGGFGHWPERIPPAPGSKKKSSYRKCKVCSTRNLRRETGLRCKGCKGHPSLCALCFETWHERFWNLRMNLLRS
;
A
#
# COMPACT_ATOMS: atom_id res chain seq x y z
N MET A 1 -11.90 -26.34 -25.13
CA MET A 1 -12.94 -26.47 -24.10
C MET A 1 -12.98 -27.94 -23.69
N LEU A 2 -12.41 -28.31 -22.54
CA LEU A 2 -12.38 -29.70 -22.08
C LEU A 2 -13.44 -29.87 -20.99
N SER A 3 -14.54 -30.55 -21.35
CA SER A 3 -15.63 -30.87 -20.43
C SER A 3 -15.32 -32.18 -19.71
N VAL A 4 -14.95 -32.10 -18.43
CA VAL A 4 -14.82 -33.26 -17.56
C VAL A 4 -16.18 -33.67 -16.99
N ASN A 5 -16.56 -34.92 -17.24
CA ASN A 5 -17.77 -35.56 -16.77
C ASN A 5 -17.57 -36.04 -15.32
N VAL A 6 -18.33 -35.53 -14.36
CA VAL A 6 -18.18 -35.84 -12.93
C VAL A 6 -19.34 -36.75 -12.46
N PRO A 7 -19.05 -37.91 -11.83
CA PRO A 7 -20.06 -38.87 -11.38
C PRO A 7 -20.93 -38.37 -10.21
N LYS A 8 -22.20 -38.81 -10.18
CA LYS A 8 -23.29 -38.35 -9.29
C LYS A 8 -23.09 -38.60 -7.79
N SER A 9 -22.10 -39.38 -7.36
CA SER A 9 -21.85 -39.66 -5.94
C SER A 9 -21.16 -38.51 -5.19
N TYR A 10 -20.65 -37.50 -5.89
CA TYR A 10 -19.93 -36.37 -5.30
C TYR A 10 -20.80 -35.12 -5.12
N GLN A 11 -22.12 -35.22 -5.26
CA GLN A 11 -23.04 -34.06 -5.23
C GLN A 11 -23.29 -33.44 -3.85
N LEU A 12 -22.82 -34.03 -2.74
CA LEU A 12 -22.96 -33.43 -1.40
C LEU A 12 -21.67 -32.81 -0.84
N LEU A 13 -20.51 -33.03 -1.46
CA LEU A 13 -19.23 -32.44 -1.04
C LEU A 13 -18.83 -31.20 -1.85
N SER A 14 -19.51 -30.90 -2.95
CA SER A 14 -19.25 -29.70 -3.77
C SER A 14 -19.96 -28.43 -3.27
N CYS A 15 -20.98 -28.55 -2.41
CA CYS A 15 -21.68 -27.40 -1.82
C CYS A 15 -20.91 -26.75 -0.64
N LEU A 16 -19.93 -27.45 -0.04
CA LEU A 16 -19.11 -26.88 1.04
C LEU A 16 -17.90 -26.09 0.52
N ILE A 17 -17.37 -26.47 -0.64
CA ILE A 17 -16.20 -25.81 -1.24
C ILE A 17 -16.61 -24.48 -1.92
N THR A 18 -17.86 -24.35 -2.36
CA THR A 18 -18.38 -23.14 -3.02
C THR A 18 -18.66 -21.96 -2.09
N LYS A 19 -18.55 -22.13 -0.75
CA LYS A 19 -18.59 -21.00 0.19
C LYS A 19 -17.21 -20.40 0.51
N ILE A 20 -16.12 -20.95 -0.03
CA ILE A 20 -14.75 -20.56 0.34
C ILE A 20 -14.07 -19.69 -0.73
N THR A 21 -14.63 -19.53 -1.93
CA THR A 21 -13.96 -18.83 -3.04
C THR A 21 -14.41 -17.38 -3.31
N ASP A 22 -15.25 -16.79 -2.45
CA ASP A 22 -15.64 -15.37 -2.52
C ASP A 22 -14.55 -14.39 -1.98
N VAL A 23 -13.29 -14.84 -1.94
CA VAL A 23 -12.16 -14.01 -1.44
C VAL A 23 -11.53 -13.16 -2.53
N THR A 24 -12.03 -13.20 -3.76
CA THR A 24 -11.41 -12.50 -4.91
C THR A 24 -12.27 -11.41 -5.53
N ARG A 25 -12.92 -10.57 -4.72
CA ARG A 25 -13.42 -9.26 -5.17
C ARG A 25 -13.32 -8.18 -4.09
N PHE A 26 -12.13 -8.03 -3.48
CA PHE A 26 -11.74 -6.73 -2.96
C PHE A 26 -11.41 -5.80 -4.14
N ALA A 27 -12.44 -5.27 -4.77
CA ALA A 27 -12.32 -4.01 -5.48
C ALA A 27 -11.94 -2.96 -4.43
N VAL A 28 -10.65 -2.67 -4.29
CA VAL A 28 -10.20 -1.49 -3.54
C VAL A 28 -10.59 -0.28 -4.38
N VAL A 29 -11.85 0.12 -4.24
CA VAL A 29 -12.28 1.49 -4.52
C VAL A 29 -11.44 2.35 -3.60
N SER A 30 -10.37 2.90 -4.15
CA SER A 30 -9.59 3.96 -3.52
C SER A 30 -10.45 5.22 -3.55
N ASN A 31 -11.51 5.25 -2.74
CA ASN A 31 -12.16 6.50 -2.37
C ASN A 31 -11.06 7.43 -1.89
N GLY A 32 -11.02 8.65 -2.41
CA GLY A 32 -9.98 9.66 -2.18
C GLY A 32 -9.88 10.07 -0.71
N GLY A 33 -9.37 9.17 0.12
CA GLY A 33 -9.12 9.39 1.52
C GLY A 33 -7.87 10.24 1.64
N PHE A 34 -7.97 11.30 2.43
CA PHE A 34 -6.87 12.14 2.93
C PHE A 34 -5.93 11.34 3.85
N GLY A 35 -5.41 10.21 3.36
CA GLY A 35 -4.59 9.27 4.11
C GLY A 35 -3.11 9.40 3.76
N HIS A 36 -2.27 9.34 4.78
CA HIS A 36 -0.83 9.33 4.65
C HIS A 36 -0.36 7.89 4.41
N TRP A 37 -0.32 7.48 3.14
CA TRP A 37 0.07 6.13 2.73
C TRP A 37 1.43 6.11 2.03
N PRO A 38 2.24 5.05 2.21
CA PRO A 38 3.47 4.86 1.47
C PRO A 38 3.16 4.47 0.03
N GLU A 39 3.71 5.23 -0.92
CA GLU A 39 3.58 5.01 -2.35
C GLU A 39 4.98 4.84 -2.95
N ARG A 40 5.10 4.04 -4.01
CA ARG A 40 6.34 3.95 -4.79
C ARG A 40 6.63 5.27 -5.49
N ILE A 41 7.89 5.70 -5.47
CA ILE A 41 8.33 6.90 -6.18
C ILE A 41 8.26 6.61 -7.68
N PRO A 42 7.52 7.41 -8.47
CA PRO A 42 7.44 7.23 -9.90
C PRO A 42 8.82 7.46 -10.53
N PRO A 43 9.15 6.72 -11.60
CA PRO A 43 10.37 6.98 -12.34
C PRO A 43 10.34 8.37 -12.99
N ALA A 44 11.52 8.91 -13.29
CA ALA A 44 11.63 10.17 -14.01
C ALA A 44 11.01 10.03 -15.42
N PRO A 45 10.34 11.08 -15.94
CA PRO A 45 9.79 11.04 -17.29
C PRO A 45 10.92 10.79 -18.30
N GLY A 46 10.72 9.82 -19.20
CA GLY A 46 11.72 9.42 -20.19
C GLY A 46 12.77 8.40 -19.71
N SER A 47 12.73 7.97 -18.44
CA SER A 47 13.65 6.92 -17.97
C SER A 47 13.11 5.51 -18.25
N LYS A 48 14.00 4.59 -18.66
CA LYS A 48 13.67 3.15 -18.83
C LYS A 48 13.47 2.40 -17.50
N LYS A 49 13.70 3.07 -16.36
CA LYS A 49 13.68 2.44 -15.04
C LYS A 49 12.24 2.31 -14.53
N LYS A 50 11.89 1.16 -13.94
CA LYS A 50 10.55 0.91 -13.38
C LYS A 50 10.33 1.61 -12.03
N SER A 51 11.40 1.97 -11.33
CA SER A 51 11.35 2.63 -10.03
C SER A 51 12.50 3.61 -9.86
N SER A 52 12.26 4.65 -9.05
CA SER A 52 13.29 5.58 -8.59
C SER A 52 13.52 5.40 -7.10
N TYR A 53 14.77 5.56 -6.67
CA TYR A 53 15.15 5.60 -5.26
C TYR A 53 15.58 7.01 -4.90
N ARG A 54 15.24 7.46 -3.70
CA ARG A 54 15.63 8.75 -3.13
C ARG A 54 16.17 8.56 -1.72
N LYS A 55 16.90 9.54 -1.21
CA LYS A 55 17.40 9.50 0.17
C LYS A 55 16.24 9.66 1.16
N CYS A 56 16.24 8.87 2.23
CA CYS A 56 15.29 9.05 3.31
C CYS A 56 15.57 10.38 4.03
N LYS A 57 14.55 11.25 4.12
CA LYS A 57 14.68 12.58 4.74
C LYS A 57 15.15 12.50 6.19
N VAL A 58 14.56 11.61 6.99
CA VAL A 58 14.86 11.44 8.42
C VAL A 58 16.22 10.77 8.65
N CYS A 59 16.59 9.79 7.84
CA CYS A 59 17.92 9.17 7.97
C CYS A 59 19.01 10.18 7.60
N SER A 60 18.78 11.00 6.57
CA SER A 60 19.73 12.03 6.14
C SER A 60 20.01 13.05 7.23
N THR A 61 19.02 13.44 8.04
CA THR A 61 19.25 14.37 9.18
C THR A 61 20.03 13.73 10.32
N ARG A 62 20.05 12.39 10.40
CA ARG A 62 20.82 11.61 11.39
C ARG A 62 22.20 11.19 10.84
N ASN A 63 22.65 11.75 9.71
CA ASN A 63 23.86 11.33 9.00
C ASN A 63 23.88 9.84 8.59
N LEU A 64 22.72 9.19 8.52
CA LEU A 64 22.57 7.82 8.05
C LEU A 64 22.24 7.81 6.56
N ARG A 65 23.07 7.16 5.75
CA ARG A 65 22.80 6.95 4.33
C ARG A 65 21.82 5.77 4.17
N ARG A 66 20.55 6.08 3.94
CA ARG A 66 19.54 5.10 3.53
C ARG A 66 18.75 5.60 2.33
N GLU A 67 18.64 4.76 1.33
CA GLU A 67 17.82 4.99 0.14
C GLU A 67 16.47 4.29 0.30
N THR A 68 15.44 4.89 -0.29
CA THR A 68 14.07 4.38 -0.24
C THR A 68 13.40 4.61 -1.58
N GLY A 69 12.64 3.61 -2.03
CA GLY A 69 11.74 3.72 -3.16
C GLY A 69 10.34 4.22 -2.77
N LEU A 70 10.15 4.61 -1.50
CA LEU A 70 8.86 4.99 -0.95
C LEU A 70 8.79 6.50 -0.67
N ARG A 71 7.61 7.07 -0.90
CA ARG A 71 7.23 8.44 -0.53
C ARG A 71 5.84 8.44 0.10
N CYS A 72 5.54 9.45 0.92
CA CYS A 72 4.18 9.62 1.41
C CYS A 72 3.31 10.36 0.37
N LYS A 73 2.16 9.78 0.00
CA LYS A 73 1.21 10.41 -0.93
C LYS A 73 0.46 11.59 -0.30
N GLY A 74 0.16 11.51 1.01
CA GLY A 74 -0.64 12.52 1.73
C GLY A 74 0.13 13.71 2.31
N CYS A 75 1.46 13.60 2.46
CA CYS A 75 2.29 14.66 3.03
C CYS A 75 2.61 15.75 2.00
N LYS A 76 2.56 17.03 2.43
CA LYS A 76 3.04 18.17 1.62
C LYS A 76 4.49 17.95 1.21
N GLY A 77 4.76 18.04 -0.09
CA GLY A 77 6.10 17.85 -0.66
C GLY A 77 6.55 16.39 -0.79
N HIS A 78 5.65 15.42 -0.56
CA HIS A 78 5.88 13.99 -0.79
C HIS A 78 7.25 13.49 -0.28
N PRO A 79 7.51 13.57 1.03
CA PRO A 79 8.79 13.20 1.61
C PRO A 79 9.10 11.74 1.33
N SER A 80 10.34 11.47 0.89
CA SER A 80 10.87 10.13 0.76
C SER A 80 11.30 9.61 2.13
N LEU A 81 10.67 8.53 2.58
CA LEU A 81 10.89 7.93 3.90
C LEU A 81 11.09 6.41 3.72
N CYS A 82 11.98 5.81 4.50
CA CYS A 82 12.05 4.35 4.60
C CYS A 82 10.92 3.85 5.51
N ALA A 83 10.61 2.55 5.50
CA ALA A 83 9.49 1.99 6.25
C ALA A 83 9.52 2.35 7.76
N LEU A 84 10.68 2.19 8.41
CA LEU A 84 10.85 2.55 9.83
C LEU A 84 10.69 4.06 10.10
N CYS A 85 11.19 4.90 9.19
CA CYS A 85 11.03 6.34 9.32
C CYS A 85 9.64 6.82 8.92
N PHE A 86 8.85 5.98 8.24
CA PHE A 86 7.49 6.32 7.85
C PHE A 86 6.58 6.34 9.06
N GLU A 87 6.61 5.31 9.90
CA GLU A 87 5.84 5.24 11.14
C GLU A 87 6.22 6.39 12.07
N THR A 88 7.49 6.51 12.45
CA THR A 88 7.97 7.57 13.35
C THR A 88 7.72 8.99 12.85
N TRP A 89 7.78 9.22 11.53
CA TRP A 89 7.42 10.51 10.94
C TRP A 89 5.93 10.78 11.12
N HIS A 90 5.08 9.79 10.82
CA HIS A 90 3.64 9.99 10.95
C HIS A 90 3.21 9.98 12.42
N GLU A 91 3.73 9.19 13.34
CA GLU A 91 3.40 9.27 14.78
C GLU A 91 3.57 10.69 15.34
N ARG A 92 4.66 11.39 14.96
CA ARG A 92 4.94 12.75 15.42
C ARG A 92 4.03 13.81 14.79
N PHE A 93 3.56 13.60 13.56
CA PHE A 93 2.75 14.57 12.79
C PHE A 93 1.26 14.21 12.64
N TRP A 94 0.88 12.97 12.93
CA TRP A 94 -0.48 12.39 12.84
C TRP A 94 -1.36 12.84 14.00
N ASN A 95 -0.75 13.00 15.18
CA ASN A 95 -1.42 13.53 16.38
C ASN A 95 -1.89 14.98 16.24
N LEU A 96 -1.52 15.69 15.17
CA LEU A 96 -1.95 17.07 14.90
C LEU A 96 -3.18 17.17 13.99
N ARG A 97 -3.66 16.07 13.37
CA ARG A 97 -4.85 16.12 12.48
C ARG A 97 -6.09 15.41 13.04
N MET A 98 -5.95 14.50 13.99
CA MET A 98 -7.11 13.89 14.67
C MET A 98 -7.68 14.72 15.83
N ASN A 99 -7.00 15.80 16.24
CA ASN A 99 -7.46 16.68 17.32
C ASN A 99 -8.15 17.98 16.85
N LEU A 100 -8.25 18.22 15.54
CA LEU A 100 -8.90 19.42 14.97
C LEU A 100 -10.31 19.17 14.40
N LEU A 101 -10.85 17.96 14.59
CA LEU A 101 -12.25 17.61 14.26
C LEU A 101 -13.05 17.18 15.51
N ARG A 102 -12.58 17.54 16.70
CA ARG A 102 -13.21 17.18 17.99
C ARG A 102 -13.37 18.39 18.92
N SER A 103 -13.45 19.60 18.34
CA SER A 103 -13.70 20.87 19.02
C SER A 103 -14.99 21.48 18.49
#